data_AF-A0A2E3L4G1-F1
#
_entry.id   AF-A0A2E3L4G1-F1
#
_cell.length_a   1.000
_cell.length_b   1.000
_cell.length_c   1.000
_cell.angle_alpha   90.00
_cell.angle_beta   90.00
_cell.angle_gamma   90.00
#
_symmetry.space_group_name_H-M   'P 1'
#
loop_
_entity.id
_entity.type
_entity.pdbx_description
1 polymer ?
#
loop_
_entity_poly.entity_id
_entity_poly.type
_entity_poly.pdbx_seq_one_letter_code
_entity_poly.pdbx_strand_id
1 'polypeptide(L)' 'MSRPSFFRRRKSCPFSGPNAPKIDYKDTRTLGRFVSERGKIVPSRITAVSAKKQRELAKAIKRARYLALMPYSVA' A
#
# COMPACT_ATOMS: atom_id res chain seq x y z
N MET A 1 20.07 14.28 27.14
CA MET A 1 20.39 12.90 26.70
C MET A 1 19.73 12.62 25.36
N SER A 2 20.47 12.74 24.27
CA SER A 2 20.02 12.41 22.91
C SER A 2 19.96 10.90 22.76
N ARG A 3 18.75 10.34 22.71
CA ARG A 3 18.52 8.91 22.44
C ARG A 3 19.15 8.55 21.09
N PRO A 4 19.87 7.42 20.97
CA PRO A 4 20.44 7.03 19.69
C PRO A 4 19.30 6.93 18.67
N SER A 5 19.42 7.71 17.60
CA SER A 5 18.57 7.60 16.43
C SER A 5 18.76 6.19 15.90
N PHE A 6 17.84 5.28 16.24
CA PHE A 6 17.80 3.96 15.64
C PHE A 6 17.88 4.16 14.13
N PHE A 7 18.95 3.70 13.51
CA PHE A 7 19.19 3.82 12.07
C PHE A 7 17.99 3.22 11.34
N ARG A 8 17.03 4.07 10.98
CA ARG A 8 15.79 3.65 10.35
C ARG A 8 16.15 3.35 8.91
N ARG A 9 16.32 2.06 8.61
CA ARG A 9 16.67 1.55 7.28
C ARG A 9 15.80 2.27 6.25
N ARG A 10 16.43 3.00 5.33
CA ARG A 10 15.70 3.73 4.27
C ARG A 10 14.95 2.70 3.44
N LYS A 11 13.62 2.71 3.54
CA LYS A 11 12.78 1.81 2.75
C LYS A 11 12.57 2.42 1.37
N SER A 12 12.82 1.63 0.33
CA SER A 12 12.55 2.03 -1.05
C SER A 12 11.07 1.82 -1.39
N CYS A 13 10.54 2.67 -2.26
CA CYS A 13 9.17 2.54 -2.74
C CYS A 13 9.06 1.35 -3.70
N PRO A 14 8.19 0.36 -3.42
CA PRO A 14 8.06 -0.84 -4.26
C PRO A 14 7.52 -0.54 -5.67
N PHE A 15 6.94 0.64 -5.88
CA PHE A 15 6.33 1.08 -7.15
C PHE A 15 7.17 2.09 -7.94
N SER A 16 8.42 2.32 -7.53
CA SER A 16 9.30 3.33 -8.14
C SER A 16 10.52 2.76 -8.87
N GLY A 17 10.69 1.44 -8.90
CA GLY A 17 11.79 0.77 -9.59
C GLY A 17 11.52 0.43 -11.07
N PRO A 18 12.55 0.03 -11.83
CA PRO A 18 12.42 -0.32 -13.25
C PRO A 18 11.49 -1.51 -13.51
N ASN A 19 11.37 -2.44 -12.56
CA ASN A 19 10.44 -3.59 -12.60
C ASN A 19 9.24 -3.39 -11.67
N ALA A 20 8.84 -2.14 -11.43
CA ALA A 20 7.72 -1.84 -10.55
C ALA A 20 6.41 -2.38 -11.14
N PRO A 21 5.62 -3.16 -10.37
CA PRO A 21 4.32 -3.60 -10.81
C PRO A 21 3.40 -2.39 -11.03
N LYS A 22 2.59 -2.43 -12.09
CA LYS A 22 1.59 -1.40 -12.34
C LYS A 22 0.48 -1.52 -11.30
N ILE A 23 -0.03 -0.38 -10.83
CA ILE A 23 -1.15 -0.34 -9.89
C ILE A 23 -2.44 -0.43 -10.71
N ASP A 24 -3.09 -1.58 -10.68
CA ASP A 24 -4.43 -1.80 -11.26
C ASP A 24 -5.41 -2.23 -10.16
N TYR A 25 -6.69 -1.87 -10.32
CA TYR A 25 -7.77 -2.30 -9.42
C TYR A 25 -8.16 -3.78 -9.64
N LYS A 26 -7.82 -4.36 -10.79
CA LYS A 26 -8.07 -5.77 -11.10
C LYS A 26 -7.10 -6.72 -10.38
N ASP A 27 -5.90 -6.23 -10.06
CA ASP A 27 -4.84 -7.03 -9.45
C ASP A 27 -4.99 -7.15 -7.92
N THR A 28 -6.01 -7.88 -7.49
CA THR A 28 -6.35 -8.07 -6.06
C THR A 28 -5.19 -8.64 -5.24
N ARG A 29 -4.34 -9.49 -5.83
CA ARG A 29 -3.15 -10.05 -5.17
C ARG A 29 -2.12 -8.97 -4.79
N THR A 30 -1.89 -8.02 -5.68
CA THR A 30 -0.95 -6.91 -5.43
C THR A 30 -1.55 -5.94 -4.42
N LEU A 31 -2.82 -5.58 -4.59
CA LEU A 31 -3.53 -4.66 -3.71
C LEU A 31 -3.71 -5.20 -2.28
N GLY A 32 -3.95 -6.51 -2.14
CA GLY A 32 -4.12 -7.18 -0.85
C GLY A 32 -2.91 -7.00 0.07
N ARG A 33 -1.69 -6.92 -0.47
CA ARG A 33 -0.45 -6.68 0.31
C ARG A 33 -0.42 -5.31 0.99
N PHE A 34 -1.23 -4.37 0.53
CA PHE A 34 -1.32 -3.00 1.05
C PHE A 34 -2.60 -2.75 1.85
N VAL A 35 -3.32 -3.82 2.18
CA VAL A 35 -4.52 -3.80 3.02
C VAL A 35 -4.22 -4.63 4.26
N SER A 36 -4.68 -4.17 5.43
CA SER A 36 -4.57 -4.91 6.68
C SER A 36 -5.50 -6.11 6.66
N GLU A 37 -5.31 -7.06 7.57
CA GLU A 37 -6.22 -8.21 7.75
C GLU A 37 -7.69 -7.78 7.91
N ARG A 38 -7.95 -6.71 8.67
CA ARG A 38 -9.28 -6.13 8.84
C ARG A 38 -9.86 -5.38 7.64
N GLY A 39 -9.17 -5.35 6.48
CA GLY A 39 -9.64 -4.61 5.30
C GLY A 39 -9.34 -3.11 5.32
N LYS A 40 -8.47 -2.56 6.19
CA LYS A 40 -8.08 -1.13 6.15
C LYS A 40 -6.85 -0.91 5.27
N ILE A 41 -6.76 0.25 4.60
CA ILE A 41 -5.58 0.56 3.77
C ILE A 41 -4.38 0.87 4.69
N VAL A 42 -3.26 0.20 4.46
CA VAL A 42 -2.05 0.39 5.28
C VAL A 42 -1.37 1.73 4.94
N PRO A 43 -0.97 2.54 5.93
CA PRO A 43 -0.35 3.84 5.68
C PRO A 43 1.05 3.73 5.08
N SER A 44 1.44 4.75 4.31
CA SER A 44 2.74 4.84 3.61
C SER A 44 3.95 4.73 4.53
N ARG A 45 3.84 5.11 5.81
CA ARG A 45 4.92 4.97 6.80
C ARG A 45 5.35 3.51 7.05
N ILE A 46 4.46 2.55 6.77
CA ILE A 46 4.71 1.12 6.96
C ILE A 46 5.17 0.50 5.62
N THR A 47 4.43 0.79 4.55
CA THR A 47 4.59 0.21 3.20
C THR A 47 5.70 0.88 2.37
N ALA A 48 6.19 2.04 2.81
CA ALA A 48 7.21 2.85 2.13
C ALA A 48 6.85 3.31 0.71
N VAL A 49 5.57 3.29 0.35
CA VAL A 49 5.09 3.77 -0.94
C VAL A 49 5.18 5.30 -1.00
N SER A 50 5.66 5.82 -2.13
CA SER A 50 5.73 7.27 -2.38
C SER A 50 4.34 7.91 -2.35
N ALA A 51 4.24 9.19 -1.95
CA ALA A 51 2.95 9.85 -1.77
C ALA A 51 2.06 9.83 -3.04
N LYS A 52 2.67 10.00 -4.22
CA LYS A 52 1.95 9.91 -5.51
C LYS A 52 1.37 8.51 -5.73
N LYS A 53 2.19 7.47 -5.55
CA LYS A 53 1.78 6.07 -5.71
C LYS A 53 0.79 5.62 -4.64
N GLN A 54 0.87 6.14 -3.41
CA GLN A 54 -0.09 5.84 -2.36
C GLN A 54 -1.49 6.37 -2.71
N ARG A 55 -1.59 7.53 -3.37
CA ARG A 55 -2.88 8.07 -3.87
C ARG A 55 -3.44 7.21 -5.01
N GLU A 56 -2.60 6.80 -5.95
CA GLU A 56 -2.97 5.87 -7.03
C GLU A 56 -3.47 4.53 -6.46
N LEU A 57 -2.72 3.97 -5.51
CA LEU A 57 -3.04 2.73 -4.80
C LEU A 57 -4.38 2.83 -4.05
N ALA A 58 -4.59 3.90 -3.30
CA ALA A 58 -5.86 4.11 -2.59
C ALA A 58 -7.05 4.21 -3.56
N LYS A 59 -6.87 4.85 -4.73
CA LYS A 59 -7.91 4.93 -5.76
C LYS A 59 -8.21 3.56 -6.36
N ALA A 60 -7.18 2.76 -6.63
CA ALA A 60 -7.33 1.40 -7.13
C ALA A 60 -8.03 0.48 -6.12
N ILE A 61 -7.63 0.50 -4.85
CA ILE A 61 -8.28 -0.27 -3.77
C ILE A 61 -9.75 0.12 -3.62
N LYS A 62 -10.06 1.42 -3.62
CA LYS A 62 -11.46 1.88 -3.53
C LYS A 62 -12.29 1.37 -4.72
N ARG A 63 -11.78 1.46 -5.95
CA ARG A 63 -12.44 0.90 -7.15
C ARG A 63 -12.67 -0.60 -7.04
N ALA A 64 -11.66 -1.35 -6.61
CA ALA A 64 -11.77 -2.80 -6.42
C ALA A 64 -12.87 -3.15 -5.41
N ARG A 65 -13.03 -2.35 -4.34
CA ARG A 65 -14.11 -2.52 -3.35
C ARG A 65 -15.49 -2.20 -3.90
N TYR A 66 -15.64 -1.13 -4.69
CA TYR A 66 -16.91 -0.82 -5.35
C TYR A 66 -17.35 -1.93 -6.32
N LEU A 67 -16.40 -2.64 -6.93
CA LEU A 67 -16.65 -3.76 -7.83
C LEU A 67 -16.72 -5.12 -7.11
N ALA A 68 -16.78 -5.13 -5.77
CA ALA A 68 -16.81 -6.35 -4.95
C ALA A 68 -15.60 -7.30 -5.15
N LEU A 69 -14.48 -6.84 -5.73
CA LEU A 69 -13.24 -7.61 -5.86
C LEU A 69 -12.44 -7.69 -4.55
N MET A 70 -12.70 -6.76 -3.62
CA MET A 70 -12.07 -6.71 -2.30
C MET A 70 -13.08 -6.31 -1.23
N PRO A 71 -13.02 -6.88 -0.01
CA PRO A 71 -13.91 -6.51 1.07
C PRO A 71 -13.55 -5.15 1.69
N TYR A 72 -14.56 -4.46 2.23
CA TYR A 72 -14.37 -3.24 3.03
C TYR A 72 -13.90 -3.55 4.45
N SER A 73 -14.37 -4.65 5.00
CA SER A 73 -14.07 -5.16 6.34
C SER A 73 -14.14 -6.68 6.30
N VAL A 74 -13.23 -7.32 7.02
CA VAL A 74 -13.30 -8.76 7.32
C VAL A 74 -13.73 -8.85 8.77
N ALA A 75 -14.82 -9.60 9.02
CA ALA A 75 -15.37 -9.83 10.36
C ALA A 75 -14.43 -10.68 11.21
#